data_AF-A0A542EC14-F1
#
_entry.id   AF-A0A542EC14-F1
#
_cell.length_a   1.000
_cell.length_b   1.000
_cell.length_c   1.000
_cell.angle_alpha   90.00
_cell.angle_beta   90.00
_cell.angle_gamma   90.00
#
_symmetry.space_group_name_H-M   'P 1'
#
loop_
_entity.id
_entity.type
_entity.pdbx_description
1 polymer ?
#
loop_
_entity_poly.entity_id
_entity_poly.type
_entity_poly.pdbx_seq_one_letter_code
_entity_poly.pdbx_strand_id
1 'polypeptide(L)'
;MHGLVGDRGRGVDGQSPVGDVDADIADPFDPLDVVATMLGANLGGRLIATMGAKRLGVGGMGIAAAGLLVPALWPTTPATVAGVSVGALGIGALFVVASATALGRIEPAEAGVASGLLSTFYEFGASIGVATVSSMAAASLVGGDGSGFQNAFLVAATAALAAAVVAGLTIPRSGRSAHPVPCGSAPDACLSGSVATH
;
A
#
# COMPACT_ATOMS: atom_id res chain seq x y z
N MET A 1 31.73 57.12 -21.49
CA MET A 1 30.95 56.83 -20.27
C MET A 1 30.04 55.65 -20.59
N HIS A 2 30.51 54.39 -20.65
CA HIS A 2 31.04 53.54 -19.57
C HIS A 2 30.23 53.64 -18.28
N GLY A 3 29.39 52.64 -18.00
CA GLY A 3 28.56 52.60 -16.80
C GLY A 3 27.55 51.44 -16.69
N LEU A 4 28.05 50.21 -16.75
CA LEU A 4 27.55 49.02 -16.01
C LEU A 4 26.14 48.47 -16.30
N VAL A 5 26.03 47.72 -17.41
CA VAL A 5 25.16 46.53 -17.47
C VAL A 5 25.87 45.42 -16.70
N GLY A 6 25.52 45.31 -15.41
CA GLY A 6 26.01 44.28 -14.50
C GLY A 6 25.06 43.08 -14.48
N ASP A 7 25.47 42.07 -15.24
CA ASP A 7 25.08 40.66 -15.24
C ASP A 7 24.46 40.14 -13.93
N ARG A 8 23.13 40.00 -13.90
CA ARG A 8 22.38 39.19 -12.91
C ARG A 8 21.75 38.03 -13.65
N GLY A 9 22.53 36.97 -13.84
CA GLY A 9 22.05 35.77 -14.52
C GLY A 9 23.02 34.61 -14.47
N ARG A 10 23.77 34.43 -13.38
CA ARG A 10 24.39 33.13 -13.13
C ARG A 10 23.32 32.20 -12.59
N GLY A 11 22.97 31.22 -13.43
CA GLY A 11 22.10 30.11 -13.11
C GLY A 11 22.47 29.55 -11.75
N VAL A 12 21.50 29.62 -10.84
CA VAL A 12 21.34 28.53 -9.90
C VAL A 12 20.75 27.44 -10.77
N ASP A 13 21.61 26.59 -11.33
CA ASP A 13 21.18 25.35 -11.94
C ASP A 13 20.44 24.60 -10.83
N GLY A 14 19.11 24.69 -10.88
CA GLY A 14 18.21 24.03 -9.97
C GLY A 14 18.29 22.54 -10.22
N GLN A 15 19.38 21.92 -9.80
CA GLN A 15 19.42 20.50 -9.47
C GLN A 15 18.58 20.33 -8.21
N SER A 16 17.28 20.54 -8.35
CA SER A 16 16.30 20.09 -7.38
C SER A 16 16.33 18.57 -7.54
N PRO A 17 16.78 17.78 -6.56
CA PRO A 17 16.76 16.30 -6.65
C PRO A 17 15.34 15.71 -6.77
N VAL A 18 14.33 16.57 -6.87
CA VAL A 18 12.92 16.25 -7.05
C VAL A 18 12.57 16.08 -8.53
N GLY A 19 13.22 16.83 -9.44
CA GLY A 19 12.89 16.79 -10.87
C GLY A 19 13.30 15.49 -11.58
N ASP A 20 14.25 14.76 -11.01
CA ASP A 20 14.72 13.48 -11.56
C ASP A 20 13.79 12.31 -11.14
N VAL A 21 13.08 12.44 -10.01
CA VAL A 21 12.11 11.42 -9.52
C VAL A 21 10.80 11.49 -10.28
N ASP A 22 10.37 12.69 -10.69
CA ASP A 22 9.20 12.89 -11.53
C ASP A 22 9.39 12.30 -12.95
N ALA A 23 10.64 12.17 -13.42
CA ALA A 23 10.97 11.50 -14.67
C ALA A 23 10.88 9.97 -14.56
N ASP A 24 11.44 9.38 -13.49
CA ASP A 24 11.37 7.92 -13.22
C ASP A 24 9.93 7.39 -13.03
N ILE A 25 9.01 8.22 -12.54
CA ILE A 25 7.60 7.82 -12.31
C ILE A 25 6.75 7.88 -13.60
N ALA A 26 7.19 8.63 -14.62
CA ALA A 26 6.35 8.99 -15.76
C ALA A 26 6.48 8.08 -16.98
N ASP A 27 7.41 7.11 -16.97
CA ASP A 27 7.62 6.17 -18.08
C ASP A 27 7.00 4.79 -17.76
N PRO A 28 5.73 4.53 -18.14
CA PRO A 28 5.00 3.28 -17.81
C PRO A 28 5.60 1.97 -18.37
N PHE A 29 6.80 2.00 -18.93
CA PHE A 29 7.53 0.85 -19.48
C PHE A 29 8.97 0.72 -18.98
N ASP A 30 9.39 1.45 -17.94
CA ASP A 30 10.72 1.21 -17.41
C ASP A 30 10.82 -0.22 -16.83
N PRO A 31 11.82 -1.04 -17.25
CA PRO A 31 12.00 -2.39 -16.72
C PRO A 31 12.08 -2.44 -15.20
N LEU A 32 12.55 -1.39 -14.51
CA LEU A 32 12.63 -1.36 -13.05
C LEU A 32 11.25 -1.36 -12.38
N ASP A 33 10.26 -0.68 -12.95
CA ASP A 33 8.88 -0.64 -12.42
C ASP A 33 8.14 -1.96 -12.59
N VAL A 34 8.32 -2.60 -13.74
CA VAL A 34 7.75 -3.93 -14.01
C VAL A 34 8.34 -4.94 -13.03
N VAL A 35 9.65 -4.89 -12.79
CA VAL A 35 10.31 -5.78 -11.83
C VAL A 35 9.85 -5.48 -10.40
N ALA A 36 9.73 -4.21 -10.01
CA ALA A 36 9.26 -3.83 -8.68
C ALA A 36 7.82 -4.29 -8.41
N THR A 37 6.90 -4.10 -9.36
CA THR A 37 5.51 -4.55 -9.25
C THR A 37 5.40 -6.08 -9.22
N MET A 38 6.14 -6.79 -10.07
CA MET A 38 6.21 -8.26 -10.05
C MET A 38 6.76 -8.78 -8.72
N LEU A 39 7.83 -8.17 -8.20
CA LEU A 39 8.41 -8.53 -6.92
C LEU A 39 7.42 -8.29 -5.78
N GLY A 40 6.73 -7.15 -5.79
CA GLY A 40 5.68 -6.81 -4.82
C GLY A 40 4.53 -7.82 -4.84
N ALA A 41 4.05 -8.20 -6.03
CA ALA A 41 2.98 -9.19 -6.19
C ALA A 41 3.40 -10.58 -5.68
N ASN A 42 4.62 -11.03 -6.03
CA ASN A 42 5.15 -12.31 -5.58
C ASN A 42 5.37 -12.34 -4.06
N LEU A 43 5.97 -11.28 -3.52
CA LEU A 43 6.21 -11.15 -2.09
C LEU A 43 4.89 -11.09 -1.33
N GLY A 44 3.90 -10.33 -1.83
CA GLY A 44 2.56 -10.26 -1.27
C GLY A 44 1.87 -11.62 -1.23
N GLY A 45 1.86 -12.35 -2.34
CA GLY A 45 1.31 -13.71 -2.40
C GLY A 45 1.99 -14.68 -1.42
N ARG A 46 3.32 -14.61 -1.31
CA ARG A 46 4.12 -15.42 -0.39
C ARG A 46 3.89 -15.06 1.09
N LEU A 47 3.74 -13.77 1.39
CA LEU A 47 3.40 -13.28 2.72
C LEU A 47 2.00 -13.72 3.14
N ILE A 48 1.02 -13.69 2.22
CA ILE A 48 -0.32 -14.20 2.48
C ILE A 48 -0.29 -15.70 2.74
N ALA A 49 0.45 -16.47 1.95
CA ALA A 49 0.57 -17.92 2.10
C ALA A 49 1.23 -18.32 3.44
N THR A 50 2.20 -17.55 3.92
CA THR A 50 2.96 -17.88 5.14
C THR A 50 2.36 -17.30 6.42
N MET A 51 1.91 -16.04 6.40
CA MET A 51 1.39 -15.34 7.59
C MET A 51 -0.15 -15.43 7.71
N GLY A 52 -0.83 -15.72 6.62
CA GLY A 52 -2.29 -15.71 6.52
C GLY A 52 -2.86 -14.30 6.31
N ALA A 53 -3.95 -14.23 5.54
CA ALA A 53 -4.61 -12.97 5.17
C ALA A 53 -4.96 -12.09 6.38
N LYS A 54 -5.48 -12.69 7.46
CA LYS A 54 -5.90 -11.94 8.65
C LYS A 54 -4.75 -11.21 9.34
N ARG A 55 -3.65 -11.92 9.61
CA ARG A 55 -2.50 -11.35 10.33
C ARG A 55 -1.83 -10.27 9.49
N LEU A 56 -1.68 -10.53 8.19
CA LEU A 56 -1.08 -9.59 7.27
C LEU A 56 -1.94 -8.34 7.07
N GLY A 57 -3.27 -8.48 6.94
CA GLY A 57 -4.17 -7.34 6.77
C GLY A 57 -4.24 -6.45 8.01
N VAL A 58 -4.41 -7.04 9.20
CA VAL A 58 -4.43 -6.28 10.47
C VAL A 58 -3.07 -5.67 10.77
N GLY A 59 -1.98 -6.45 10.60
CA GLY A 59 -0.63 -5.97 10.84
C GLY A 59 -0.21 -4.86 9.88
N GLY A 60 -0.50 -5.02 8.59
CA GLY A 60 -0.23 -4.02 7.57
C GLY A 60 -0.94 -2.71 7.84
N MET A 61 -2.21 -2.75 8.22
CA MET A 61 -2.95 -1.52 8.53
C MET A 61 -2.55 -0.90 9.87
N GLY A 62 -2.08 -1.70 10.84
CA GLY A 62 -1.42 -1.21 12.05
C GLY A 62 -0.11 -0.47 11.74
N ILE A 63 0.70 -1.01 10.82
CA ILE A 63 1.92 -0.35 10.32
C ILE A 63 1.55 0.95 9.58
N ALA A 64 0.50 0.93 8.76
CA ALA A 64 0.02 2.12 8.06
C ALA A 64 -0.36 3.24 9.03
N ALA A 65 -1.15 2.91 10.05
CA ALA A 65 -1.53 3.83 11.10
C ALA A 65 -0.32 4.41 11.85
N ALA A 66 0.64 3.55 12.23
CA ALA A 66 1.85 3.99 12.92
C ALA A 66 2.70 4.94 12.04
N GLY A 67 2.87 4.62 10.77
CA GLY A 67 3.61 5.46 9.81
C GLY A 67 2.96 6.83 9.61
N LEU A 68 1.63 6.87 9.42
CA LEU A 68 0.89 8.12 9.21
C LEU A 68 0.78 8.97 10.48
N LEU A 69 0.92 8.37 11.67
CA LEU A 69 0.96 9.09 12.94
C LEU A 69 2.27 9.87 13.14
N VAL A 70 3.37 9.46 12.49
CA VAL A 70 4.66 10.15 12.59
C VAL A 70 4.59 11.62 12.12
N PRO A 71 4.17 11.93 10.87
CA PRO A 71 4.05 13.32 10.43
C PRO A 71 2.99 14.13 11.18
N ALA A 72 1.99 13.47 11.77
CA ALA A 72 1.02 14.13 12.64
C ALA A 72 1.68 14.68 13.92
N LEU A 73 2.59 13.93 14.54
CA LEU A 73 3.26 14.32 15.78
C LEU A 73 4.53 15.14 15.56
N TRP A 74 5.29 14.83 14.50
CA TRP A 74 6.53 15.50 14.15
C TRP A 74 6.46 16.02 12.71
N PRO A 75 5.95 17.24 12.48
CA PRO A 75 5.75 17.81 11.15
C PRO A 75 7.07 18.34 10.55
N THR A 76 8.06 17.45 10.44
CA THR A 76 9.35 17.73 9.79
C THR A 76 9.43 16.95 8.48
N THR A 77 10.01 17.52 7.44
CA THR A 77 10.17 16.87 6.13
C THR A 77 10.72 15.43 6.21
N PRO A 78 11.83 15.13 6.91
CA PRO A 78 12.34 13.77 6.98
C PRO A 78 11.39 12.81 7.71
N ALA A 79 10.72 13.25 8.77
CA ALA A 79 9.74 12.44 9.50
C ALA A 79 8.51 12.15 8.62
N THR A 80 8.07 13.10 7.81
CA THR A 80 6.97 12.92 6.86
C THR A 80 7.35 11.92 5.78
N VAL A 81 8.52 12.05 5.15
CA VAL A 81 8.96 11.12 4.10
C VAL A 81 9.05 9.70 4.67
N ALA A 82 9.72 9.53 5.82
CA ALA A 82 9.84 8.24 6.47
C ALA A 82 8.47 7.66 6.88
N GLY A 83 7.63 8.47 7.54
CA GLY A 83 6.31 8.06 8.01
C GLY A 83 5.36 7.68 6.88
N VAL A 84 5.30 8.48 5.81
CA VAL A 84 4.48 8.18 4.62
C VAL A 84 5.00 6.94 3.89
N SER A 85 6.31 6.74 3.82
CA SER A 85 6.90 5.53 3.21
C SER A 85 6.48 4.27 3.97
N VAL A 86 6.56 4.29 5.30
CA VAL A 86 6.06 3.19 6.16
C VAL A 86 4.55 3.04 6.03
N GLY A 87 3.83 4.16 5.97
CA GLY A 87 2.39 4.23 5.72
C GLY A 87 1.98 3.47 4.45
N ALA A 88 2.65 3.80 3.34
CA ALA A 88 2.43 3.23 2.02
C ALA A 88 2.71 1.72 1.97
N LEU A 89 3.76 1.25 2.65
CA LEU A 89 4.03 -0.19 2.79
C LEU A 89 2.85 -0.94 3.44
N GLY A 90 2.29 -0.37 4.51
CA GLY A 90 1.13 -0.93 5.20
C GLY A 90 -0.13 -0.96 4.33
N ILE A 91 -0.40 0.13 3.61
CA ILE A 91 -1.54 0.25 2.67
C ILE A 91 -1.39 -0.76 1.52
N GLY A 92 -0.19 -0.88 0.94
CA GLY A 92 0.09 -1.83 -0.13
C GLY A 92 -0.11 -3.29 0.33
N ALA A 93 0.33 -3.64 1.52
CA ALA A 93 0.09 -4.97 2.10
C ALA A 93 -1.41 -5.27 2.25
N LEU A 94 -2.21 -4.29 2.71
CA LEU A 94 -3.65 -4.42 2.81
C LEU A 94 -4.29 -4.58 1.42
N PHE A 95 -3.84 -3.85 0.40
CA PHE A 95 -4.37 -3.97 -0.96
C PHE A 95 -4.18 -5.37 -1.53
N VAL A 96 -3.01 -5.99 -1.32
CA VAL A 96 -2.75 -7.38 -1.70
C VAL A 96 -3.69 -8.33 -0.95
N VAL A 97 -3.85 -8.16 0.37
CA VAL A 97 -4.75 -8.98 1.19
C VAL A 97 -6.21 -8.84 0.75
N ALA A 98 -6.67 -7.62 0.50
CA ALA A 98 -8.03 -7.33 0.06
C ALA A 98 -8.31 -7.98 -1.30
N SER A 99 -7.41 -7.81 -2.27
CA SER A 99 -7.54 -8.43 -3.61
C SER A 99 -7.57 -9.96 -3.52
N ALA A 100 -6.64 -10.55 -2.76
CA ALA A 100 -6.56 -12.00 -2.60
C ALA A 100 -7.79 -12.59 -1.90
N THR A 101 -8.34 -11.90 -0.90
CA THR A 101 -9.53 -12.37 -0.17
C THR A 101 -10.82 -12.15 -0.95
N ALA A 102 -10.95 -11.04 -1.68
CA ALA A 102 -12.11 -10.73 -2.50
C ALA A 102 -12.24 -11.69 -3.69
N LEU A 103 -11.12 -12.04 -4.34
CA LEU A 103 -11.14 -12.84 -5.56
C LEU A 103 -10.85 -14.33 -5.32
N GLY A 104 -10.24 -14.70 -4.18
CA GLY A 104 -9.70 -16.05 -3.96
C GLY A 104 -10.72 -17.20 -3.91
N ARG A 105 -12.02 -16.92 -3.92
CA ARG A 105 -13.11 -17.91 -3.90
C ARG A 105 -14.19 -17.65 -4.97
N ILE A 106 -13.97 -16.68 -5.85
CA ILE A 106 -14.89 -16.32 -6.93
C ILE A 106 -14.68 -17.29 -8.10
N GLU A 107 -15.76 -17.76 -8.72
CA GLU A 107 -15.67 -18.60 -9.91
C GLU A 107 -15.08 -17.80 -11.09
N PRO A 108 -14.27 -18.39 -11.98
CA PRO A 108 -13.63 -17.64 -13.07
C PRO A 108 -14.59 -16.84 -13.95
N ALA A 109 -15.83 -17.32 -14.11
CA ALA A 109 -16.88 -16.62 -14.86
C ALA A 109 -17.35 -15.31 -14.20
N GLU A 110 -17.22 -15.19 -12.88
CA GLU A 110 -17.67 -14.04 -12.09
C GLU A 110 -16.51 -13.13 -11.65
N ALA A 111 -15.26 -13.55 -11.89
CA ALA A 111 -14.05 -12.83 -11.46
C ALA A 111 -14.00 -11.39 -12.00
N GLY A 112 -14.52 -11.17 -13.22
CA GLY A 112 -14.63 -9.83 -13.80
C GLY A 112 -15.56 -8.91 -13.01
N VAL A 113 -16.71 -9.42 -12.56
CA VAL A 113 -17.69 -8.67 -11.75
C VAL A 113 -17.11 -8.34 -10.37
N ALA A 114 -16.48 -9.33 -9.72
CA ALA A 114 -15.85 -9.14 -8.42
C ALA A 114 -14.70 -8.13 -8.47
N SER A 115 -13.84 -8.21 -9.50
CA SER A 115 -12.75 -7.26 -9.71
C SER A 115 -13.26 -5.85 -10.03
N GLY A 116 -14.30 -5.73 -10.86
CA GLY A 116 -14.93 -4.45 -11.16
C GLY A 116 -15.51 -3.77 -9.91
N LEU A 117 -16.19 -4.53 -9.04
CA LEU A 117 -16.67 -4.03 -7.75
C LEU A 117 -15.52 -3.56 -6.85
N LEU A 118 -14.44 -4.36 -6.75
CA LEU A 118 -13.26 -4.00 -5.97
C LEU A 118 -12.61 -2.70 -6.47
N SER A 119 -12.40 -2.57 -7.78
CA SER A 119 -11.83 -1.37 -8.40
C SER A 119 -12.71 -0.14 -8.13
N THR A 120 -14.03 -0.29 -8.30
CA THR A 120 -14.98 0.79 -8.06
C THR A 120 -14.91 1.27 -6.61
N PHE A 121 -14.89 0.37 -5.63
CA PHE A 121 -14.72 0.74 -4.22
C PHE A 121 -13.35 1.35 -3.94
N TYR A 122 -12.29 0.90 -4.62
CA TYR A 122 -10.97 1.50 -4.51
C TYR A 122 -10.96 2.95 -5.01
N GLU A 123 -11.54 3.22 -6.19
CA GLU A 123 -11.62 4.57 -6.77
C GLU A 123 -12.51 5.50 -5.93
N PHE A 124 -13.67 5.01 -5.46
CA PHE A 124 -14.52 5.77 -4.55
C PHE A 124 -13.83 6.06 -3.22
N GLY A 125 -13.14 5.07 -2.64
CA GLY A 125 -12.39 5.25 -1.41
C GLY A 125 -11.24 6.26 -1.57
N ALA A 126 -10.47 6.13 -2.66
CA ALA A 126 -9.37 7.02 -2.98
C ALA A 126 -9.85 8.47 -3.17
N SER A 127 -10.91 8.68 -3.94
CA SER A 127 -11.45 10.03 -4.18
C SER A 127 -11.98 10.70 -2.90
N ILE A 128 -12.71 9.98 -2.06
CA ILE A 128 -13.19 10.51 -0.77
C ILE A 128 -12.02 10.83 0.16
N GLY A 129 -11.03 9.94 0.24
CA GLY A 129 -9.82 10.14 1.04
C GLY A 129 -9.04 11.38 0.60
N VAL A 130 -8.74 11.48 -0.70
CA VAL A 130 -8.03 12.63 -1.29
C VAL A 130 -8.83 13.93 -1.09
N ALA A 131 -10.14 13.92 -1.30
CA ALA A 131 -10.98 15.10 -1.10
C ALA A 131 -10.94 15.60 0.36
N THR A 132 -11.01 14.67 1.31
CA THR A 132 -10.97 14.98 2.76
C THR A 132 -9.61 15.57 3.15
N VAL A 133 -8.52 14.88 2.80
CA VAL A 133 -7.15 15.32 3.11
C VAL A 133 -6.81 16.64 2.43
N SER A 134 -7.17 16.79 1.15
CA SER A 134 -6.95 18.02 0.39
C SER A 134 -7.69 19.21 1.01
N SER A 135 -8.94 19.02 1.45
CA SER A 135 -9.72 20.08 2.11
C SER A 135 -9.07 20.55 3.42
N MET A 136 -8.55 19.62 4.23
CA MET A 136 -7.84 19.94 5.47
C MET A 136 -6.50 20.64 5.21
N ALA A 137 -5.75 20.17 4.23
CA ALA A 137 -4.50 20.81 3.80
C ALA A 137 -4.78 22.23 3.27
N ALA A 138 -5.82 22.41 2.45
CA ALA A 138 -6.21 23.71 1.91
C ALA A 138 -6.56 24.72 3.01
N ALA A 139 -7.21 24.30 4.09
CA ALA A 139 -7.50 25.17 5.24
C ALA A 139 -6.22 25.74 5.88
N SER A 140 -5.15 24.94 5.95
CA SER A 140 -3.83 25.35 6.44
C SER A 140 -3.23 26.47 5.57
N LEU A 141 -3.36 26.35 4.26
CA LEU A 141 -2.81 27.32 3.30
C LEU A 141 -3.49 28.69 3.42
N VAL A 142 -4.78 28.72 3.73
CA VAL A 142 -5.54 29.96 3.95
C VAL A 142 -5.25 30.54 5.35
N GLY A 143 -5.14 29.69 6.36
CA GLY A 143 -4.88 30.10 7.75
C GLY A 143 -3.44 30.49 8.05
N GLY A 144 -2.47 30.06 7.23
CA GLY A 144 -1.05 30.35 7.42
C GLY A 144 -0.38 29.52 8.52
N ASP A 145 -1.00 28.43 8.96
CA ASP A 145 -0.45 27.49 9.94
C ASP A 145 -0.37 26.06 9.37
N GLY A 146 0.34 25.16 10.05
CA GLY A 146 0.51 23.75 9.60
C GLY A 146 -0.54 22.77 10.14
N SER A 147 -1.56 23.24 10.84
CA SER A 147 -2.43 22.40 11.66
C SER A 147 -3.32 21.46 10.84
N GLY A 148 -3.77 21.88 9.67
CA GLY A 148 -4.59 21.06 8.79
C GLY A 148 -3.82 19.92 8.13
N PHE A 149 -2.51 20.06 7.89
CA PHE A 149 -1.67 18.93 7.48
C PHE A 149 -1.56 17.88 8.60
N GLN A 150 -1.32 18.30 9.84
CA GLN A 150 -1.28 17.39 10.99
C GLN A 150 -2.64 16.69 11.19
N ASN A 151 -3.73 17.44 11.12
CA ASN A 151 -5.08 16.87 11.20
C ASN A 151 -5.37 15.88 10.07
N ALA A 152 -4.94 16.16 8.84
CA ALA A 152 -5.10 15.24 7.72
C ALA A 152 -4.37 13.92 7.98
N PHE A 153 -3.15 13.96 8.51
CA PHE A 153 -2.40 12.76 8.90
C PHE A 153 -3.05 12.01 10.07
N LEU A 154 -3.60 12.72 11.07
CA LEU A 154 -4.37 12.09 12.16
C LEU A 154 -5.63 11.40 11.65
N VAL A 155 -6.37 12.02 10.73
CA VAL A 155 -7.55 11.44 10.11
C VAL A 155 -7.18 10.19 9.29
N ALA A 156 -6.08 10.25 8.54
CA ALA A 156 -5.59 9.09 7.80
C ALA A 156 -5.14 7.95 8.74
N ALA A 157 -4.44 8.26 9.83
CA ALA A 157 -3.99 7.27 10.82
C ALA A 157 -5.18 6.63 11.56
N THR A 158 -6.19 7.41 11.93
CA THR A 158 -7.41 6.90 12.59
C THR A 158 -8.26 6.07 11.63
N ALA A 159 -8.38 6.47 10.36
CA ALA A 159 -9.02 5.67 9.32
C ALA A 159 -8.29 4.34 9.10
N ALA A 160 -6.96 4.35 9.12
CA ALA A 160 -6.16 3.13 9.08
C ALA A 160 -6.45 2.22 10.29
N LEU A 161 -6.44 2.75 11.52
CA LEU A 161 -6.80 1.95 12.71
C LEU A 161 -8.21 1.37 12.62
N ALA A 162 -9.19 2.16 12.16
CA ALA A 162 -10.56 1.68 11.97
C ALA A 162 -10.61 0.53 10.96
N ALA A 163 -9.91 0.65 9.83
CA ALA A 163 -9.81 -0.41 8.84
C ALA A 163 -9.07 -1.65 9.38
N ALA A 164 -8.05 -1.49 10.24
CA ALA A 164 -7.38 -2.60 10.91
C ALA A 164 -8.35 -3.37 11.83
N VAL A 165 -9.20 -2.65 12.56
CA VAL A 165 -10.26 -3.25 13.39
C VAL A 165 -11.27 -3.99 12.51
N VAL A 166 -11.77 -3.33 11.46
CA VAL A 166 -12.72 -3.95 10.51
C VAL A 166 -12.11 -5.22 9.91
N ALA A 167 -10.88 -5.16 9.39
CA ALA A 167 -10.17 -6.33 8.85
C ALA A 167 -10.00 -7.42 9.91
N GLY A 168 -9.71 -7.06 11.16
CA GLY A 168 -9.61 -7.99 12.28
C GLY A 168 -10.93 -8.69 12.60
N LEU A 169 -12.06 -8.02 12.37
CA LEU A 169 -13.39 -8.57 12.60
C LEU A 169 -13.90 -9.38 11.41
N THR A 170 -13.66 -8.93 10.18
CA THR A 170 -14.26 -9.51 8.97
C THR A 170 -13.40 -10.59 8.31
N ILE A 171 -12.06 -10.50 8.35
CA ILE A 171 -11.21 -11.48 7.67
C ILE A 171 -11.25 -12.81 8.44
N PRO A 172 -11.68 -13.91 7.79
CA PRO A 172 -11.69 -15.23 8.39
C PRO A 172 -10.27 -15.69 8.73
N ARG A 173 -10.12 -16.46 9.80
CA ARG A 173 -8.87 -17.18 10.05
C ARG A 173 -8.75 -18.28 9.00
N SER A 174 -7.88 -18.09 8.01
CA SER A 174 -7.55 -19.15 7.05
C SER A 174 -6.89 -20.31 7.78
N GLY A 175 -7.67 -21.32 8.15
CA GLY A 175 -7.18 -22.63 8.55
C GLY A 175 -6.55 -23.30 7.34
N ARG A 176 -5.40 -23.95 7.55
CA ARG A 176 -4.76 -24.82 6.57
C ARG A 176 -5.78 -25.87 6.10
N SER A 177 -6.38 -25.70 4.94
CA SER A 177 -7.02 -26.80 4.23
C SER A 177 -5.91 -27.65 3.65
N ALA A 178 -5.41 -28.60 4.43
CA ALA A 178 -4.80 -29.78 3.87
C ALA A 178 -5.89 -30.44 3.04
N HIS A 179 -5.88 -30.26 1.72
CA HIS A 179 -6.65 -31.14 0.85
C HIS A 179 -5.90 -32.47 0.86
N PRO A 180 -6.47 -33.57 1.40
CA PRO A 180 -5.93 -34.89 1.09
C PRO A 180 -6.05 -35.01 -0.42
N VAL A 181 -4.94 -35.26 -1.12
CA VAL A 181 -4.97 -35.71 -2.50
C VAL A 181 -5.82 -36.98 -2.49
N PRO A 182 -6.99 -37.03 -3.15
CA PRO A 182 -7.72 -38.27 -3.26
C PRO A 182 -6.82 -39.26 -4.01
N CYS A 183 -6.43 -40.37 -3.37
CA CYS A 183 -5.75 -41.48 -4.04
C CYS A 183 -6.72 -42.08 -5.05
N GLY A 184 -6.81 -41.47 -6.23
CA GLY A 184 -7.82 -41.75 -7.25
C GLY A 184 -7.26 -42.04 -8.64
N SER A 185 -5.94 -42.06 -8.84
CA SER A 185 -5.36 -42.38 -10.17
C SER A 185 -4.07 -43.20 -10.16
N ALA A 186 -3.57 -43.65 -9.00
CA ALA A 186 -2.50 -44.65 -8.94
C ALA A 186 -2.52 -45.38 -7.58
N PRO A 187 -2.68 -46.71 -7.55
CA PRO A 187 -2.62 -47.48 -6.30
C PRO A 187 -1.24 -47.44 -5.61
N ASP A 188 -0.18 -47.02 -6.31
CA ASP A 188 1.20 -47.19 -5.86
C ASP A 188 1.75 -45.99 -5.07
N ALA A 189 1.10 -44.82 -5.15
CA ALA A 189 1.60 -43.58 -4.52
C ALA A 189 1.23 -43.43 -3.04
N CYS A 190 0.22 -44.18 -2.56
CA CYS A 190 -0.29 -44.05 -1.19
C CYS A 190 0.62 -44.74 -0.14
N LEU A 191 1.62 -45.55 -0.55
CA LEU A 191 2.47 -46.34 0.36
C LEU A 191 3.81 -45.68 0.72
N SER A 192 4.19 -44.56 0.10
CA SER A 192 5.48 -43.90 0.33
C SER A 192 5.44 -42.72 1.31
N GLY A 193 4.40 -42.64 2.16
CA GLY A 193 4.20 -41.54 3.11
C GLY A 193 4.46 -41.87 4.58
N SER A 194 4.79 -43.12 4.92
CA SER A 194 4.88 -43.58 6.31
C SER A 194 6.29 -44.05 6.69
N VAL A 195 7.33 -43.21 6.54
CA VAL A 195 8.61 -43.41 7.24
C VAL A 195 9.30 -42.06 7.55
N ALA A 196 9.70 -41.89 8.82
CA ALA A 196 10.70 -40.95 9.39
C ALA A 196 10.29 -39.46 9.54
N THR A 197 10.49 -38.77 10.67
CA THR A 197 11.32 -39.00 11.88
C THR A 197 10.89 -38.10 13.04
N HIS A 198 11.28 -38.56 14.25
CA HIS A 198 11.39 -37.85 15.53
C HIS A 198 11.95 -36.43 15.47
#